data_AF-A0A3D5HYZ7-F1
#
_entry.id   AF-A0A3D5HYZ7-F1
#
_cell.length_a   1.000
_cell.length_b   1.000
_cell.length_c   1.000
_cell.angle_alpha   90.00
_cell.angle_beta   90.00
_cell.angle_gamma   90.00
#
_symmetry.space_group_name_H-M   'P 1'
#
loop_
_entity.id
_entity.type
_entity.pdbx_description
1 polymer ?
#
loop_
_entity_poly.entity_id
_entity_poly.type
_entity_poly.pdbx_seq_one_letter_code
_entity_poly.pdbx_strand_id
1 'polypeptide(L)'
;MLAGLRWISVMVRPAWLLAALAGLLSSSAALAQGFVFETRQQNPANYRPPGLKILSQRAVPYGEEVVGIYAIRDAEDIPDGKRIKIWRERANDVKVANETIRCDTTAPMRITGRGDQMLMLELNPGGAVGPHNEESHLIWWAACVPEQTGNDPNTLQAIAQELGFSGLLIERQHVLPGRPR
;
A
#
# COMPACT_ATOMS: atom_id res chain seq x y z
N MET A 1 83.61 36.41 -51.39
CA MET A 1 83.32 36.26 -49.96
C MET A 1 82.47 35.02 -49.77
N LEU A 2 83.07 34.04 -49.08
CA LEU A 2 82.53 32.84 -48.41
C LEU A 2 81.18 32.25 -48.87
N ALA A 3 81.30 31.07 -49.51
CA ALA A 3 80.28 30.04 -49.59
C ALA A 3 80.06 29.37 -48.22
N GLY A 4 78.80 29.09 -47.88
CA GLY A 4 78.38 28.36 -46.68
C GLY A 4 77.58 27.11 -47.07
N LEU A 5 78.11 25.97 -46.65
CA LEU A 5 77.63 24.59 -46.78
C LEU A 5 76.21 24.33 -46.24
N ARG A 6 75.51 23.35 -46.85
CA ARG A 6 75.05 22.06 -46.26
C ARG A 6 74.21 21.31 -47.33
N TRP A 7 74.70 20.22 -47.92
CA TRP A 7 74.77 18.83 -47.46
C TRP A 7 73.41 18.12 -47.31
N ILE A 8 73.19 17.16 -48.24
CA ILE A 8 72.79 15.74 -48.05
C ILE A 8 71.49 15.51 -47.26
N SER A 9 70.56 14.64 -47.62
CA SER A 9 70.15 13.82 -48.77
C SER A 9 68.90 13.08 -48.24
N VAL A 10 68.22 12.31 -49.11
CA VAL A 10 67.40 11.14 -48.71
C VAL A 10 66.03 11.54 -48.12
N MET A 11 64.88 10.93 -48.37
CA MET A 11 64.43 9.63 -48.86
C MET A 11 63.05 9.89 -49.50
N VAL A 12 62.78 9.45 -50.73
CA VAL A 12 61.91 8.28 -50.99
C VAL A 12 60.96 7.95 -49.82
N ARG A 13 59.68 8.31 -49.93
CA ARG A 13 58.63 7.36 -50.34
C ARG A 13 57.26 8.03 -50.33
N PRO A 14 56.51 7.93 -51.44
CA PRO A 14 55.07 8.11 -51.40
C PRO A 14 54.52 6.87 -50.70
N ALA A 15 53.48 7.02 -49.89
CA ALA A 15 52.25 6.29 -50.11
C ALA A 15 51.32 6.33 -48.90
N TRP A 16 50.07 6.74 -49.17
CA TRP A 16 48.89 6.02 -48.70
C TRP A 16 48.72 5.91 -47.18
N LEU A 17 48.59 7.03 -46.46
CA LEU A 17 48.20 7.00 -45.04
C LEU A 17 47.21 8.10 -44.61
N LEU A 18 46.50 8.74 -45.53
CA LEU A 18 45.52 9.80 -45.20
C LEU A 18 44.08 9.54 -45.71
N ALA A 19 43.73 8.30 -46.05
CA ALA A 19 42.38 7.95 -46.48
C ALA A 19 41.63 6.98 -45.54
N ALA A 20 42.09 6.81 -44.29
CA ALA A 20 41.53 5.84 -43.34
C ALA A 20 40.99 6.45 -42.04
N LEU A 21 40.76 7.77 -41.98
CA LEU A 21 40.32 8.46 -40.74
C LEU A 21 39.07 9.33 -40.90
N ALA A 22 38.34 9.22 -42.02
CA ALA A 22 37.10 9.97 -42.27
C ALA A 22 35.82 9.09 -42.24
N GLY A 23 35.90 7.84 -41.79
CA GLY A 23 34.80 6.87 -41.88
C GLY A 23 34.17 6.42 -40.55
N LEU A 24 34.52 7.02 -39.41
CA LEU A 24 34.14 6.51 -38.08
C LEU A 24 33.30 7.45 -37.20
N LEU A 25 32.72 8.53 -37.77
CA LEU A 25 31.91 9.49 -36.98
C LEU A 25 30.40 9.45 -37.25
N SER A 26 29.89 8.45 -37.97
CA SER A 26 28.46 8.43 -38.38
C SER A 26 27.58 7.39 -37.69
N SER A 27 28.06 6.70 -36.64
CA SER A 27 27.34 5.57 -36.02
C SER A 27 27.03 5.78 -34.54
N SER A 28 26.43 6.91 -34.16
CA SER A 28 26.01 7.14 -32.77
C SER A 28 24.61 7.78 -32.62
N ALA A 29 23.70 7.56 -33.56
CA ALA A 29 22.33 8.10 -33.49
C ALA A 29 21.23 7.03 -33.35
N ALA A 30 21.57 5.76 -33.06
CA ALA A 30 20.60 4.66 -33.06
C ALA A 30 20.29 4.05 -31.69
N LEU A 31 20.88 4.50 -30.58
CA LEU A 31 20.67 3.91 -29.24
C LEU A 31 20.16 4.90 -28.18
N ALA A 32 19.43 5.93 -28.59
CA ALA A 32 18.66 6.78 -27.69
C ALA A 32 17.16 6.61 -27.93
N GLN A 33 16.69 5.36 -28.10
CA GLN A 33 15.32 5.05 -27.71
C GLN A 33 15.33 5.02 -26.18
N GLY A 34 15.28 6.21 -25.57
CA GLY A 34 14.96 6.30 -24.17
C GLY A 34 13.64 5.57 -23.99
N PHE A 35 13.66 4.48 -23.23
CA PHE A 35 12.43 3.89 -22.72
C PHE A 35 11.81 4.97 -21.84
N VAL A 36 10.91 5.76 -22.41
CA VAL A 36 9.96 6.52 -21.63
C VAL A 36 9.06 5.46 -21.02
N PHE A 37 9.45 4.95 -19.86
CA PHE A 37 8.48 4.37 -18.95
C PHE A 37 7.54 5.51 -18.65
N GLU A 38 6.41 5.54 -19.35
CA GLU A 38 5.28 6.31 -18.87
C GLU A 38 4.90 5.65 -17.55
N THR A 39 5.43 6.19 -16.46
CA THR A 39 4.88 5.98 -15.12
C THR A 39 3.52 6.64 -15.12
N ARG A 40 2.56 6.04 -15.84
CA ARG A 40 1.16 6.40 -15.78
C ARG A 40 0.80 6.18 -14.32
N GLN A 41 0.69 7.27 -13.58
CA GLN A 41 0.36 7.29 -12.17
C GLN A 41 -0.87 6.41 -11.98
N GLN A 42 -0.66 5.24 -11.39
CA GLN A 42 -1.67 4.19 -11.37
C GLN A 42 -2.74 4.62 -10.37
N ASN A 43 -3.95 4.90 -10.85
CA ASN A 43 -5.09 5.21 -9.98
C ASN A 43 -5.45 3.96 -9.17
N PRO A 44 -5.28 3.96 -7.83
CA PRO A 44 -5.53 2.80 -6.99
C PRO A 44 -6.98 2.29 -7.05
N ALA A 45 -7.94 3.16 -7.36
CA ALA A 45 -9.35 2.80 -7.48
C ALA A 45 -9.60 1.72 -8.55
N ASN A 46 -8.75 1.65 -9.59
CA ASN A 46 -8.85 0.65 -10.67
C ASN A 46 -8.46 -0.77 -10.21
N TYR A 47 -7.85 -0.92 -9.02
CA TYR A 47 -7.35 -2.19 -8.50
C TYR A 47 -8.17 -2.70 -7.31
N ARG A 48 -9.29 -2.06 -6.98
CA ARG A 48 -10.16 -2.49 -5.88
C ARG A 48 -10.63 -3.93 -6.13
N PRO A 49 -10.44 -4.84 -5.15
CA PRO A 49 -10.79 -6.25 -5.33
C PRO A 49 -12.31 -6.44 -5.40
N PRO A 50 -12.77 -7.53 -6.04
CA PRO A 50 -14.19 -7.88 -6.02
C PRO A 50 -14.67 -8.11 -4.59
N GLY A 51 -15.88 -7.64 -4.29
CA GLY A 51 -16.48 -7.76 -2.95
C GLY A 51 -15.88 -6.81 -1.91
N LEU A 52 -15.08 -5.81 -2.31
CA LEU A 52 -14.64 -4.74 -1.41
C LEU A 52 -15.84 -3.96 -0.88
N LYS A 53 -16.03 -3.98 0.44
CA LYS A 53 -16.97 -3.10 1.14
C LYS A 53 -16.22 -1.84 1.56
N ILE A 54 -16.62 -0.68 1.02
CA ILE A 54 -16.08 0.62 1.44
C ILE A 54 -16.71 0.98 2.79
N LEU A 55 -15.88 1.31 3.76
CA LEU A 55 -16.28 1.67 5.12
C LEU A 55 -16.18 3.17 5.36
N SER A 56 -15.15 3.81 4.82
CA SER A 56 -15.01 5.26 4.83
C SER A 56 -14.36 5.74 3.55
N GLN A 57 -14.80 6.92 3.10
CA GLN A 57 -14.25 7.61 1.95
C GLN A 57 -14.26 9.10 2.26
N ARG A 58 -13.10 9.73 2.16
CA ARG A 58 -12.96 11.17 2.42
C ARG A 58 -12.06 11.82 1.40
N ALA A 59 -12.45 13.02 0.96
CA ALA A 59 -11.57 13.87 0.18
C ALA A 59 -10.43 14.38 1.08
N VAL A 60 -9.21 14.31 0.58
CA VAL A 60 -8.00 14.85 1.22
C VAL A 60 -7.26 15.74 0.22
N PRO A 61 -6.36 16.62 0.67
CA PRO A 61 -5.48 17.31 -0.27
C PRO A 61 -4.78 16.29 -1.19
N TYR A 62 -4.87 16.53 -2.50
CA TYR A 62 -4.25 15.71 -3.54
C TYR A 62 -4.87 14.33 -3.78
N GLY A 63 -6.11 14.06 -3.33
CA GLY A 63 -6.86 12.86 -3.75
C GLY A 63 -7.93 12.42 -2.74
N GLU A 64 -8.15 11.12 -2.67
CA GLU A 64 -9.08 10.51 -1.73
C GLU A 64 -8.35 9.55 -0.80
N GLU A 65 -8.88 9.38 0.42
CA GLU A 65 -8.54 8.29 1.31
C GLU A 65 -9.75 7.39 1.47
N VAL A 66 -9.57 6.10 1.16
CA VAL A 66 -10.63 5.09 1.23
C VAL A 66 -10.17 3.96 2.14
N VAL A 67 -11.01 3.57 3.08
CA VAL A 67 -10.84 2.37 3.89
C VAL A 67 -11.96 1.39 3.54
N GLY A 68 -11.59 0.14 3.29
CA GLY A 68 -12.57 -0.92 3.02
C GLY A 68 -12.10 -2.28 3.53
N ILE A 69 -13.00 -3.25 3.54
CA ILE A 69 -12.70 -4.63 3.90
C ILE A 69 -13.15 -5.61 2.82
N TYR A 70 -12.42 -6.70 2.67
CA TYR A 70 -12.74 -7.78 1.75
C TYR A 70 -12.13 -9.11 2.22
N ALA A 71 -12.44 -10.18 1.49
CA ALA A 71 -11.96 -11.54 1.77
C ALA A 71 -12.21 -11.98 3.23
N ILE A 72 -13.40 -11.66 3.74
CA ILE A 72 -13.85 -12.03 5.09
C ILE A 72 -14.10 -13.54 5.11
N ARG A 73 -13.45 -14.25 6.03
CA ARG A 73 -13.60 -15.70 6.22
C ARG A 73 -13.46 -16.06 7.69
N ASP A 74 -13.97 -17.22 8.06
CA ASP A 74 -13.82 -17.73 9.42
C ASP A 74 -12.37 -18.08 9.74
N ALA A 75 -11.98 -17.86 11.00
CA ALA A 75 -10.71 -18.27 11.57
C ALA A 75 -10.91 -19.60 12.30
N GLU A 76 -10.58 -20.72 11.66
CA GLU A 76 -10.76 -22.07 12.22
C GLU A 76 -10.04 -22.30 13.56
N ASP A 77 -9.00 -21.52 13.84
CA ASP A 77 -8.17 -21.56 15.04
C ASP A 77 -8.66 -20.64 16.17
N ILE A 78 -9.70 -19.84 15.93
CA ILE A 78 -10.20 -18.85 16.88
C ILE A 78 -11.74 -18.93 16.92
N PRO A 79 -12.35 -19.33 18.04
CA PRO A 79 -13.80 -19.30 18.20
C PRO A 79 -14.36 -17.91 17.91
N ASP A 80 -15.42 -17.85 17.11
CA ASP A 80 -16.04 -16.62 16.60
C ASP A 80 -15.05 -15.66 15.94
N GLY A 81 -13.92 -16.18 15.46
CA GLY A 81 -12.88 -15.43 14.80
C GLY A 81 -13.14 -15.25 13.31
N LYS A 82 -12.78 -14.08 12.79
CA LYS A 82 -12.71 -13.79 11.35
C LYS A 82 -11.29 -13.42 10.96
N ARG A 83 -10.88 -13.84 9.76
CA ARG A 83 -9.71 -13.30 9.05
C ARG A 83 -10.20 -12.41 7.93
N ILE A 84 -9.65 -11.21 7.82
CA ILE A 84 -10.07 -10.22 6.85
C ILE A 84 -8.87 -9.55 6.18
N LYS A 85 -9.12 -8.88 5.06
CA LYS A 85 -8.17 -7.96 4.45
C LYS A 85 -8.69 -6.53 4.53
N ILE A 86 -7.88 -5.62 5.06
CA ILE A 86 -8.17 -4.19 5.07
C ILE A 86 -7.51 -3.56 3.84
N TRP A 87 -8.31 -2.90 3.01
CA TRP A 87 -7.87 -2.05 1.92
C TRP A 87 -7.73 -0.61 2.41
N ARG A 88 -6.54 -0.01 2.26
CA ARG A 88 -6.29 1.39 2.56
C ARG A 88 -5.76 2.08 1.32
N GLU A 89 -6.62 2.86 0.71
CA GLU A 89 -6.34 3.64 -0.48
C GLU A 89 -5.94 5.06 -0.10
N ARG A 90 -4.89 5.57 -0.74
CA ARG A 90 -4.56 7.00 -0.81
C ARG A 90 -4.39 7.36 -2.28
N ALA A 91 -4.28 8.65 -2.59
CA ALA A 91 -4.16 9.18 -3.95
C ALA A 91 -3.35 8.33 -4.95
N ASN A 92 -2.16 7.86 -4.54
CA ASN A 92 -1.23 7.11 -5.42
C ASN A 92 -0.66 5.84 -4.74
N ASP A 93 -1.28 5.38 -3.65
CA ASP A 93 -0.77 4.27 -2.86
C ASP A 93 -1.92 3.41 -2.36
N VAL A 94 -1.67 2.11 -2.27
CA VAL A 94 -2.59 1.18 -1.62
C VAL A 94 -1.81 0.28 -0.67
N LYS A 95 -2.33 0.16 0.55
CA LYS A 95 -1.84 -0.80 1.53
C LYS A 95 -2.93 -1.80 1.84
N VAL A 96 -2.54 -3.08 1.83
CA VAL A 96 -3.41 -4.18 2.25
C VAL A 96 -2.84 -4.80 3.52
N ALA A 97 -3.66 -4.85 4.56
CA ALA A 97 -3.31 -5.53 5.80
C ALA A 97 -4.18 -6.78 5.99
N ASN A 98 -3.57 -7.89 6.43
CA ASN A 98 -4.33 -9.01 6.97
C ASN A 98 -4.61 -8.72 8.45
N GLU A 99 -5.86 -8.90 8.86
CA GLU A 99 -6.26 -8.70 10.25
C GLU A 99 -7.10 -9.87 10.75
N THR A 100 -7.12 -10.02 12.07
CA THR A 100 -7.95 -11.00 12.77
C THR A 100 -8.92 -10.26 13.67
N ILE A 101 -10.18 -10.68 13.68
CA ILE A 101 -11.25 -10.10 14.50
C ILE A 101 -11.89 -11.22 15.29
N ARG A 102 -12.28 -10.95 16.54
CA ARG A 102 -13.16 -11.83 17.31
C ARG A 102 -14.53 -11.16 17.46
N CYS A 103 -15.57 -11.90 17.11
CA CYS A 103 -16.96 -11.44 17.10
C CYS A 103 -17.73 -11.83 18.37
N ASP A 104 -17.06 -12.44 19.35
CA ASP A 104 -17.62 -12.81 20.65
C ASP A 104 -18.23 -11.62 21.42
N THR A 105 -19.31 -11.86 22.15
CA THR A 105 -20.08 -10.82 22.87
C THR A 105 -19.46 -10.36 24.18
N THR A 106 -18.55 -11.15 24.76
CA THR A 106 -17.90 -10.87 26.05
C THR A 106 -16.52 -10.25 25.90
N ALA A 107 -15.80 -10.59 24.83
CA ALA A 107 -14.46 -10.10 24.55
C ALA A 107 -14.22 -9.82 23.05
N PRO A 108 -15.01 -8.94 22.42
CA PRO A 108 -14.79 -8.54 21.03
C PRO A 108 -13.44 -7.84 20.89
N MET A 109 -12.70 -8.19 19.83
CA MET A 109 -11.34 -7.69 19.63
C MET A 109 -10.96 -7.60 18.16
N ARG A 110 -9.94 -6.80 17.88
CA ARG A 110 -9.28 -6.66 16.59
C ARG A 110 -7.76 -6.76 16.76
N ILE A 111 -7.11 -7.55 15.93
CA ILE A 111 -5.65 -7.69 15.88
C ILE A 111 -5.15 -7.21 14.52
N THR A 112 -4.25 -6.23 14.56
CA THR A 112 -3.59 -5.65 13.39
C THR A 112 -2.08 -5.90 13.44
N GLY A 113 -1.53 -6.45 12.37
CA GLY A 113 -0.08 -6.56 12.19
C GLY A 113 0.57 -5.23 11.84
N ARG A 114 1.67 -4.88 12.52
CA ARG A 114 2.52 -3.72 12.21
C ARG A 114 4.00 -4.10 12.28
N GLY A 115 4.56 -4.54 11.15
CA GLY A 115 5.98 -4.88 11.08
C GLY A 115 6.33 -6.06 11.99
N ASP A 116 7.08 -5.81 13.06
CA ASP A 116 7.49 -6.77 14.08
C ASP A 116 6.61 -6.77 15.35
N GLN A 117 5.52 -6.01 15.33
CA GLN A 117 4.55 -5.88 16.41
C GLN A 117 3.15 -6.28 15.95
N MET A 118 2.34 -6.71 16.91
CA MET A 118 0.90 -6.83 16.74
C MET A 118 0.20 -5.87 17.68
N LEU A 119 -0.78 -5.13 17.17
CA LEU A 119 -1.67 -4.32 17.98
C LEU A 119 -2.94 -5.12 18.23
N MET A 120 -3.32 -5.26 19.49
CA MET A 120 -4.58 -5.85 19.90
C MET A 120 -5.47 -4.76 20.50
N LEU A 121 -6.65 -4.59 19.94
CA LEU A 121 -7.68 -3.67 20.42
C LEU A 121 -8.82 -4.49 21.02
N GLU A 122 -9.09 -4.32 22.31
CA GLU A 122 -10.36 -4.69 22.92
C GLU A 122 -11.40 -3.67 22.47
N LEU A 123 -12.54 -4.16 21.95
CA LEU A 123 -13.60 -3.33 21.41
C LEU A 123 -14.84 -3.41 22.31
N ASN A 124 -15.71 -2.42 22.17
CA ASN A 124 -17.00 -2.40 22.88
C ASN A 124 -18.13 -2.12 21.88
N PRO A 125 -18.58 -3.09 21.07
CA PRO A 125 -19.74 -2.91 20.21
C PRO A 125 -20.94 -2.41 21.00
N GLY A 126 -21.56 -1.33 20.52
CA GLY A 126 -22.61 -0.60 21.26
C GLY A 126 -22.08 0.38 22.31
N GLY A 127 -20.77 0.57 22.43
CA GLY A 127 -20.14 1.62 23.22
C GLY A 127 -20.07 2.96 22.49
N ALA A 128 -19.45 3.95 23.14
CA ALA A 128 -19.23 5.27 22.55
C ALA A 128 -18.14 5.21 21.47
N VAL A 129 -18.42 5.81 20.31
CA VAL A 129 -17.51 5.83 19.17
C VAL A 129 -17.10 7.27 18.84
N GLY A 130 -15.80 7.48 18.69
CA GLY A 130 -15.22 8.76 18.29
C GLY A 130 -14.00 8.56 17.39
N PRO A 131 -13.30 9.64 17.00
CA PRO A 131 -12.25 9.57 15.97
C PRO A 131 -11.11 8.58 16.23
N HIS A 132 -10.88 8.21 17.50
CA HIS A 132 -9.80 7.31 17.90
C HIS A 132 -10.14 5.81 17.75
N ASN A 133 -11.42 5.44 17.71
CA ASN A 133 -11.88 4.05 17.60
C ASN A 133 -12.86 3.80 16.45
N GLU A 134 -13.37 4.85 15.79
CA GLU A 134 -14.34 4.80 14.69
C GLU A 134 -13.99 3.76 13.61
N GLU A 135 -12.76 3.80 13.10
CA GLU A 135 -12.35 2.85 12.06
C GLU A 135 -12.44 1.39 12.53
N SER A 136 -12.03 1.12 13.77
CA SER A 136 -12.10 -0.23 14.33
C SER A 136 -13.54 -0.71 14.50
N HIS A 137 -14.45 0.20 14.85
CA HIS A 137 -15.88 -0.10 14.94
C HIS A 137 -16.49 -0.37 13.56
N LEU A 138 -16.21 0.47 12.57
CA LEU A 138 -16.67 0.25 11.19
C LEU A 138 -16.20 -1.10 10.65
N ILE A 139 -14.94 -1.44 10.89
CA ILE A 139 -14.33 -2.71 10.49
C ILE A 139 -14.97 -3.89 11.23
N TRP A 140 -15.16 -3.78 12.55
CA TRP A 140 -15.74 -4.84 13.36
C TRP A 140 -17.19 -5.12 12.95
N TRP A 141 -18.02 -4.09 12.83
CA TRP A 141 -19.42 -4.24 12.41
C TRP A 141 -19.52 -4.88 11.03
N ALA A 142 -18.74 -4.40 10.06
CA ALA A 142 -18.79 -4.94 8.71
C ALA A 142 -18.31 -6.41 8.60
N ALA A 143 -17.45 -6.86 9.52
CA ALA A 143 -16.95 -8.22 9.58
C ALA A 143 -17.84 -9.18 10.39
N CYS A 144 -18.39 -8.73 11.52
CA CYS A 144 -19.11 -9.56 12.47
C CYS A 144 -20.63 -9.52 12.29
N VAL A 145 -21.18 -8.41 11.80
CA VAL A 145 -22.62 -8.24 11.55
C VAL A 145 -22.80 -7.49 10.22
N PRO A 146 -22.51 -8.15 9.09
CA PRO A 146 -22.36 -7.49 7.79
C PRO A 146 -23.58 -6.71 7.31
N GLU A 147 -24.78 -7.02 7.82
CA GLU A 147 -26.03 -6.29 7.58
C GLU A 147 -25.97 -4.84 8.07
N GLN A 148 -25.10 -4.53 9.04
CA GLN A 148 -24.90 -3.20 9.61
C GLN A 148 -23.76 -2.42 8.94
N THR A 149 -23.18 -2.95 7.86
CA THR A 149 -22.10 -2.26 7.14
C THR A 149 -22.59 -0.91 6.61
N GLY A 150 -21.83 0.16 6.89
CA GLY A 150 -22.11 1.51 6.39
C GLY A 150 -22.99 2.35 7.32
N ASN A 151 -23.57 1.75 8.37
CA ASN A 151 -24.23 2.51 9.43
C ASN A 151 -23.20 3.14 10.36
N ASP A 152 -23.53 4.31 10.91
CA ASP A 152 -22.73 4.95 11.96
C ASP A 152 -22.76 4.07 13.22
N PRO A 153 -21.60 3.58 13.71
CA PRO A 153 -21.54 2.76 14.92
C PRO A 153 -22.20 3.37 16.16
N ASN A 154 -22.24 4.71 16.29
CA ASN A 154 -22.91 5.37 17.41
C ASN A 154 -24.44 5.18 17.40
N THR A 155 -25.01 4.78 16.26
CA THR A 155 -26.45 4.52 16.12
C THR A 155 -26.82 3.05 16.40
N LEU A 156 -25.83 2.17 16.57
CA LEU A 156 -26.04 0.72 16.66
C LEU A 156 -26.14 0.19 18.10
N GLN A 157 -26.28 1.06 19.10
CA GLN A 157 -26.38 0.69 20.51
C GLN A 157 -27.51 -0.30 20.81
N ALA A 158 -28.72 -0.02 20.31
CA ALA A 158 -29.87 -0.90 20.53
C ALA A 158 -29.66 -2.28 19.89
N ILE A 159 -29.15 -2.31 18.66
CA ILE A 159 -28.83 -3.55 17.93
C ILE A 159 -27.74 -4.34 18.68
N ALA A 160 -26.71 -3.67 19.20
CA ALA A 160 -25.67 -4.31 19.98
C ALA A 160 -26.25 -4.99 21.24
N GLN A 161 -27.18 -4.34 21.94
CA GLN A 161 -27.85 -4.93 23.10
C GLN A 161 -28.71 -6.14 22.73
N GLU A 162 -29.44 -6.10 21.62
CA GLU A 162 -30.21 -7.23 21.11
C GLU A 162 -29.32 -8.44 20.76
N LEU A 163 -28.11 -8.17 20.27
CA LEU A 163 -27.09 -9.18 19.99
C LEU A 163 -26.32 -9.65 21.23
N GLY A 164 -26.60 -9.11 22.41
CA GLY A 164 -26.01 -9.52 23.69
C GLY A 164 -24.71 -8.81 24.07
N PHE A 165 -24.33 -7.73 23.38
CA PHE A 165 -23.21 -6.88 23.78
C PHE A 165 -23.62 -5.95 24.94
N SER A 166 -22.73 -5.78 25.92
CA SER A 166 -23.03 -4.94 27.08
C SER A 166 -23.03 -3.43 26.75
N GLY A 167 -22.23 -3.00 25.78
CA GLY A 167 -21.95 -1.57 25.54
C GLY A 167 -21.15 -0.91 26.67
N LEU A 168 -20.69 -1.68 27.67
CA LEU A 168 -20.01 -1.17 28.87
C LEU A 168 -18.54 -1.62 28.96
N LEU A 169 -18.01 -2.30 27.95
CA LEU A 169 -16.61 -2.71 27.94
C LEU A 169 -15.70 -1.49 27.82
N ILE A 170 -14.59 -1.50 28.57
CA ILE A 170 -13.54 -0.48 28.43
C ILE A 170 -12.62 -0.90 27.30
N GLU A 171 -12.59 -0.10 26.24
CA GLU A 171 -11.68 -0.34 25.12
C GLU A 171 -10.23 -0.09 25.52
N ARG A 172 -9.36 -1.02 25.15
CA ARG A 172 -7.94 -0.99 25.49
C ARG A 172 -7.10 -1.43 24.31
N GLN A 173 -6.00 -0.70 24.10
CA GLN A 173 -4.98 -1.09 23.13
C GLN A 173 -3.80 -1.75 23.85
N HIS A 174 -3.38 -2.89 23.32
CA HIS A 174 -2.20 -3.62 23.76
C HIS A 174 -1.22 -3.75 22.61
N VAL A 175 0.07 -3.63 22.92
CA VAL A 175 1.15 -3.93 21.98
C VAL A 175 1.69 -5.31 22.34
N LEU A 176 1.59 -6.25 21.42
CA LEU A 176 2.04 -7.61 21.60
C LEU A 176 3.33 -7.85 20.80
N PRO A 177 4.31 -8.57 21.38
CA PRO A 177 5.46 -9.00 20.61
C PRO A 177 5.03 -10.05 19.58
N GLY A 178 5.53 -9.93 18.35
CA GLY A 178 5.37 -10.99 17.36
C GLY A 178 5.27 -10.48 15.92
N ARG A 179 5.66 -11.36 14.99
CA ARG A 179 5.49 -11.09 13.56
C ARG A 179 4.07 -11.48 13.14
N PRO A 180 3.32 -10.61 12.44
CA PRO A 180 2.05 -10.98 11.85
C PRO A 180 2.25 -12.17 10.90
N ARG A 181 1.34 -13.15 10.99
CA ARG A 181 1.34 -14.34 10.12
C ARG A 181 0.66 -14.05 8.79
#